data_AF-A0A1F6HCF1-F1
#
_entry.id   AF-A0A1F6HCF1-F1
#
_cell.length_a   1.000
_cell.length_b   1.000
_cell.length_c   1.000
_cell.angle_alpha   90.00
_cell.angle_beta   90.00
_cell.angle_gamma   90.00
#
_symmetry.space_group_name_H-M   'P 1'
#
loop_
_entity.id
_entity.type
_entity.pdbx_description
1 polymer ?
#
loop_
_entity_poly.entity_id
_entity_poly.type
_entity_poly.pdbx_seq_one_letter_code
_entity_poly.pdbx_strand_id
1 'polypeptide(L)'
;MKNKYIVLFAAPVGTSKTPIAHFLSSKLSLSIYSNDAIRSEVAEDLLFFDQKEYVKRRDKRLEEIFKKGNSFIVDASIDREWDNYKKLINKSNYKIFIISIDLSKDLLIKLFKAKNYEAIDKLDGWIKDHKEFLEKNKNLVNFHITEKNFKDRLQLSFEKLQEWINI
;
A
#
# COMPACT_ATOMS: atom_id res chain seq x y z
N MET A 1 -12.17 -7.95 -22.46
CA MET A 1 -10.90 -8.06 -21.70
C MET A 1 -11.20 -7.75 -20.24
N LYS A 2 -10.71 -8.54 -19.28
CA LYS A 2 -10.90 -8.27 -17.85
C LYS A 2 -10.19 -6.94 -17.53
N ASN A 3 -10.89 -5.97 -16.95
CA ASN A 3 -10.32 -4.67 -16.61
C ASN A 3 -9.11 -4.87 -15.69
N LYS A 4 -7.96 -4.30 -16.06
CA LYS A 4 -6.74 -4.35 -15.25
C LYS A 4 -6.91 -3.44 -14.04
N TYR A 5 -6.40 -3.86 -12.89
CA TYR A 5 -6.57 -3.10 -11.66
C TYR A 5 -5.33 -3.11 -10.78
N ILE A 6 -5.24 -2.08 -9.95
CA ILE A 6 -4.17 -1.91 -8.97
C ILE A 6 -4.79 -1.88 -7.59
N VAL A 7 -4.25 -2.66 -6.67
CA VAL A 7 -4.57 -2.56 -5.26
C VAL A 7 -3.56 -1.65 -4.59
N LEU A 8 -4.05 -0.62 -3.90
CA LEU A 8 -3.26 0.40 -3.23
C LEU A 8 -3.62 0.45 -1.75
N PHE A 9 -2.68 0.90 -0.90
CA PHE A 9 -2.93 1.07 0.52
C PHE A 9 -2.75 2.51 0.99
N ALA A 10 -3.77 3.07 1.64
CA ALA A 10 -3.69 4.30 2.41
C ALA A 10 -3.59 3.92 3.89
N ALA A 11 -2.41 4.07 4.50
CA ALA A 11 -2.21 3.61 5.87
C ALA A 11 -0.87 4.09 6.44
N PRO A 12 -0.84 4.48 7.73
CA PRO A 12 0.41 4.72 8.46
C PRO A 12 1.40 3.56 8.33
N VAL A 13 2.70 3.82 8.43
CA VAL A 13 3.74 2.77 8.40
C VAL A 13 3.57 1.82 9.59
N GLY A 14 4.03 0.57 9.47
CA GLY A 14 3.91 -0.45 10.52
C GLY A 14 2.51 -1.07 10.67
N THR A 15 1.54 -0.63 9.86
CA THR A 15 0.22 -1.26 9.75
C THR A 15 0.27 -2.59 8.99
N SER A 16 -0.86 -3.28 8.89
CA SER A 16 -0.95 -4.63 8.30
C SER A 16 -0.99 -4.66 6.76
N LYS A 17 -0.39 -3.69 6.06
CA LYS A 17 -0.36 -3.64 4.59
C LYS A 17 0.26 -4.90 3.98
N THR A 18 1.51 -5.21 4.33
CA THR A 18 2.24 -6.37 3.80
C THR A 18 1.50 -7.70 4.04
N PRO A 19 0.96 -8.02 5.25
CA PRO A 19 0.11 -9.20 5.42
C PRO A 19 -1.12 -9.25 4.50
N ILE A 20 -1.81 -8.11 4.29
CA ILE A 20 -2.95 -8.04 3.37
C ILE A 20 -2.47 -8.25 1.93
N ALA A 21 -1.39 -7.59 1.52
CA ALA A 21 -0.81 -7.71 0.18
C ALA A 21 -0.46 -9.16 -0.17
N HIS A 22 0.24 -9.86 0.73
CA HIS A 22 0.60 -11.27 0.53
C HIS A 22 -0.62 -12.20 0.54
N PHE A 23 -1.59 -11.96 1.42
CA PHE A 23 -2.82 -12.73 1.43
C PHE A 23 -3.58 -12.59 0.11
N LEU A 24 -3.81 -11.36 -0.35
CA LEU A 24 -4.47 -11.08 -1.63
C LEU A 24 -3.69 -11.64 -2.83
N SER A 25 -2.36 -11.49 -2.83
CA SER A 25 -1.48 -12.04 -3.86
C SER A 25 -1.67 -13.55 -3.98
N SER A 26 -1.65 -14.28 -2.86
CA SER A 26 -1.84 -15.74 -2.85
C SER A 26 -3.22 -16.17 -3.35
N LYS A 27 -4.27 -15.41 -3.04
CA LYS A 27 -5.66 -15.76 -3.40
C LYS A 27 -6.04 -15.39 -4.83
N LEU A 28 -5.45 -14.32 -5.37
CA LEU A 28 -5.82 -13.76 -6.67
C LEU A 28 -4.71 -13.84 -7.72
N SER A 29 -3.57 -14.49 -7.40
CA SER A 29 -2.39 -14.59 -8.27
C SER A 29 -1.90 -13.22 -8.76
N LEU A 30 -1.87 -12.24 -7.86
CA LEU A 30 -1.41 -10.87 -8.15
C LEU A 30 0.07 -10.72 -7.81
N SER A 31 0.83 -10.07 -8.69
CA SER A 31 2.21 -9.68 -8.34
C SER A 31 2.21 -8.54 -7.32
N ILE A 32 3.18 -8.56 -6.41
CA ILE A 32 3.39 -7.48 -5.44
C ILE A 32 4.57 -6.62 -5.90
N TYR A 33 4.33 -5.32 -5.96
CA TYR A 33 5.34 -4.29 -6.08
C TYR A 33 5.60 -3.71 -4.70
N SER A 34 6.73 -4.08 -4.07
CA SER A 34 7.07 -3.68 -2.70
C SER A 34 8.19 -2.63 -2.69
N ASN A 35 7.89 -1.45 -2.15
CA ASN A 35 8.90 -0.40 -1.96
C ASN A 35 9.93 -0.80 -0.90
N ASP A 36 9.54 -1.61 0.09
CA ASP A 36 10.44 -2.06 1.15
C ASP A 36 11.44 -3.08 0.60
N ALA A 37 11.02 -3.99 -0.27
CA ALA A 37 11.93 -4.91 -0.96
C ALA A 37 12.97 -4.16 -1.81
N ILE A 38 12.56 -3.11 -2.54
CA ILE A 38 13.48 -2.27 -3.33
C ILE A 38 14.43 -1.49 -2.40
N ARG A 39 13.94 -1.01 -1.26
CA ARG A 39 14.77 -0.30 -0.28
C ARG A 39 15.85 -1.21 0.30
N SER A 40 15.49 -2.43 0.69
CA SER A 40 16.42 -3.44 1.18
C SER A 40 17.46 -3.79 0.12
N GLU A 41 17.03 -4.08 -1.11
CA GLU A 41 17.95 -4.39 -2.21
C GLU A 41 18.99 -3.28 -2.44
N VAL A 42 18.58 -2.01 -2.45
CA VAL A 42 19.53 -0.90 -2.63
C VAL A 42 20.51 -0.82 -1.46
N ALA A 43 20.03 -1.00 -0.23
CA ALA A 43 20.89 -0.97 0.95
C ALA A 43 21.85 -2.17 0.99
N GLU A 44 21.42 -3.35 0.54
CA GLU A 44 22.21 -4.58 0.45
C GLU A 44 23.29 -4.44 -0.64
N ASP A 45 22.93 -3.95 -1.82
CA ASP A 45 23.86 -3.77 -2.95
C ASP A 45 24.94 -2.73 -2.67
N LEU A 46 24.57 -1.62 -2.00
CA LEU A 46 25.48 -0.50 -1.77
C LEU A 46 26.12 -0.53 -0.38
N LEU A 47 25.65 -1.41 0.52
CA LEU A 47 25.98 -1.45 1.95
C LEU A 47 25.63 -0.17 2.72
N PHE A 48 24.81 0.71 2.14
CA PHE A 48 24.18 1.87 2.76
C PHE A 48 22.92 2.26 1.98
N PHE A 49 22.01 3.01 2.61
CA PHE A 49 20.81 3.46 1.91
C PHE A 49 21.06 4.72 1.07
N ASP A 50 21.02 4.59 -0.27
CA ASP A 50 21.01 5.71 -1.21
C ASP A 50 19.58 6.04 -1.69
N GLN A 51 19.08 7.21 -1.28
CA GLN A 51 17.74 7.68 -1.63
C GLN A 51 17.56 7.90 -3.14
N LYS A 52 18.57 8.37 -3.86
CA LYS A 52 18.47 8.64 -5.31
C LYS A 52 18.42 7.35 -6.09
N GLU A 53 19.26 6.37 -5.75
CA GLU A 53 19.26 5.06 -6.41
C GLU A 53 17.96 4.29 -6.11
N TYR A 54 17.45 4.37 -4.87
CA TYR A 54 16.13 3.84 -4.53
C TYR A 54 15.02 4.42 -5.41
N VAL A 55 14.91 5.75 -5.50
CA VAL A 55 13.88 6.40 -6.34
C VAL A 55 14.02 5.98 -7.80
N LYS A 56 15.25 5.94 -8.33
CA LYS A 56 15.51 5.50 -9.70
C LYS A 56 15.06 4.05 -9.96
N ARG A 57 15.42 3.10 -9.09
CA ARG A 57 15.02 1.68 -9.24
C ARG A 57 13.53 1.49 -9.04
N ARG A 58 12.95 2.18 -8.05
CA ARG A 58 11.51 2.21 -7.76
C ARG A 58 10.73 2.64 -9.00
N ASP A 59 11.00 3.83 -9.50
CA ASP A 59 10.23 4.40 -10.61
C ASP A 59 10.38 3.58 -11.89
N LYS A 60 11.62 3.13 -12.21
CA LYS A 60 11.87 2.24 -13.36
C LYS A 60 11.05 0.95 -13.30
N ARG A 61 11.03 0.27 -12.14
CA ARG A 61 10.29 -0.99 -11.99
C ARG A 61 8.78 -0.80 -11.99
N LEU A 62 8.31 0.31 -11.42
CA LEU A 62 6.89 0.66 -11.49
C LEU A 62 6.46 0.84 -12.96
N GLU A 63 7.23 1.59 -13.75
CA GLU A 63 6.98 1.74 -15.19
C GLU A 63 6.97 0.39 -15.94
N GLU A 64 7.91 -0.51 -15.62
CA GLU A 64 7.97 -1.86 -16.21
C GLU A 64 6.71 -2.69 -15.88
N ILE A 65 6.19 -2.59 -14.64
CA ILE A 65 4.95 -3.26 -14.25
C ILE A 65 3.75 -2.72 -15.02
N PHE A 66 3.64 -1.39 -15.16
CA PHE A 66 2.59 -0.78 -15.97
C PHE A 66 2.67 -1.23 -17.44
N LYS A 67 3.87 -1.34 -18.02
CA LYS A 67 4.08 -1.85 -19.39
C LYS A 67 3.66 -3.30 -19.58
N LYS A 68 3.85 -4.16 -18.56
CA LYS A 68 3.40 -5.57 -18.61
C LYS A 68 1.88 -5.72 -18.68
N GLY A 69 1.13 -4.73 -18.20
CA GLY A 69 -0.33 -4.73 -18.30
C GLY A 69 -1.04 -5.79 -17.45
N ASN A 70 -0.41 -6.29 -16.37
CA ASN A 70 -1.03 -7.23 -15.43
C ASN A 70 -1.57 -6.49 -14.20
N SER A 71 -2.64 -7.00 -13.58
CA SER A 71 -3.09 -6.49 -12.28
C SER A 71 -2.06 -6.77 -11.20
N PHE A 72 -1.89 -5.84 -10.27
CA PHE A 72 -0.86 -5.94 -9.24
C PHE A 72 -1.24 -5.20 -7.96
N ILE A 73 -0.46 -5.43 -6.92
CA ILE A 73 -0.59 -4.79 -5.61
C ILE A 73 0.63 -3.89 -5.39
N VAL A 74 0.41 -2.66 -4.93
CA VAL A 74 1.49 -1.79 -4.44
C VAL A 74 1.57 -1.95 -2.93
N ASP A 75 2.56 -2.68 -2.43
CA ASP A 75 2.84 -2.78 -0.99
C ASP A 75 3.68 -1.57 -0.55
N ALA A 76 3.00 -0.43 -0.48
CA ALA A 76 3.50 0.82 0.06
C ALA A 76 2.32 1.68 0.52
N SER A 77 2.57 2.64 1.41
CA SER A 77 1.57 3.67 1.70
C SER A 77 1.52 4.69 0.57
N ILE A 78 0.32 5.03 0.11
CA ILE A 78 0.07 6.12 -0.83
C ILE A 78 -0.13 7.48 -0.14
N ASP A 79 -0.18 7.54 1.19
CA ASP A 79 -0.61 8.75 1.93
C ASP A 79 0.21 10.00 1.55
N ARG A 80 1.53 9.84 1.35
CA ARG A 80 2.46 10.91 0.93
C ARG A 80 2.75 10.97 -0.57
N GLU A 81 2.45 9.90 -1.29
CA GLU A 81 2.90 9.70 -2.68
C GLU A 81 1.73 9.68 -3.66
N TRP A 82 0.52 10.00 -3.20
CA TRP A 82 -0.70 9.89 -3.99
C TRP A 82 -0.62 10.66 -5.30
N ASP A 83 -0.09 11.88 -5.29
CA ASP A 83 0.03 12.69 -6.51
C ASP A 83 0.97 12.05 -7.56
N ASN A 84 2.00 11.34 -7.11
CA ASN A 84 2.91 10.61 -8.00
C ASN A 84 2.22 9.39 -8.62
N TYR A 85 1.53 8.59 -7.79
CA TYR A 85 0.75 7.46 -8.29
C TYR A 85 -0.38 7.90 -9.22
N LYS A 86 -1.11 8.96 -8.87
CA LYS A 86 -2.22 9.51 -9.65
C LYS A 86 -1.78 9.90 -11.07
N LYS A 87 -0.61 10.52 -11.23
CA LYS A 87 -0.05 10.85 -12.55
C LYS A 87 0.17 9.62 -13.42
N LEU A 88 0.69 8.53 -12.85
CA LEU A 88 0.92 7.27 -13.57
C LEU A 88 -0.39 6.57 -13.90
N ILE A 89 -1.29 6.49 -12.92
CA ILE A 89 -2.60 5.85 -13.06
C ILE A 89 -3.43 6.56 -14.13
N ASN A 90 -3.48 7.89 -14.14
CA ASN A 90 -4.23 8.68 -15.13
C ASN A 90 -3.71 8.51 -16.57
N LYS A 91 -2.44 8.12 -16.73
CA LYS A 91 -1.84 7.80 -18.04
C LYS A 91 -2.06 6.34 -18.45
N SER A 92 -2.77 5.57 -17.64
CA SER A 92 -2.96 4.13 -17.80
C SER A 92 -4.45 3.78 -17.84
N ASN A 93 -4.77 2.56 -18.29
CA ASN A 93 -6.15 2.04 -18.29
C ASN A 93 -6.46 1.19 -17.04
N TYR A 94 -5.72 1.39 -15.96
CA TYR A 94 -5.92 0.64 -14.72
C TYR A 94 -7.05 1.23 -13.89
N LYS A 95 -7.97 0.37 -13.45
CA LYS A 95 -8.87 0.69 -12.33
C LYS A 95 -8.10 0.65 -11.01
N ILE A 96 -8.53 1.41 -10.03
CA ILE A 96 -7.89 1.44 -8.71
C ILE A 96 -8.82 0.88 -7.63
N PHE A 97 -8.24 0.11 -6.72
CA PHE A 97 -8.89 -0.33 -5.50
C PHE A 97 -8.02 0.09 -4.31
N ILE A 98 -8.49 1.04 -3.52
CA ILE A 98 -7.78 1.56 -2.36
C ILE A 98 -8.34 0.93 -1.08
N ILE A 99 -7.46 0.27 -0.33
CA ILE A 99 -7.72 -0.21 1.02
C ILE A 99 -7.11 0.78 2.00
N SER A 100 -7.95 1.37 2.85
CA SER A 100 -7.52 2.28 3.92
C SER A 100 -7.44 1.55 5.25
N ILE A 101 -6.43 1.83 6.08
CA ILE A 101 -6.25 1.25 7.42
C ILE A 101 -6.31 2.37 8.47
N ASP A 102 -7.52 2.59 8.99
CA ASP A 102 -7.94 3.72 9.81
C ASP A 102 -7.95 3.31 11.30
N LEU A 103 -6.77 3.11 11.87
CA LEU A 103 -6.64 2.66 13.26
C LEU A 103 -6.36 3.84 14.20
N SER A 104 -6.80 3.71 15.46
CA SER A 104 -6.41 4.69 16.47
C SER A 104 -4.90 4.66 16.74
N LYS A 105 -4.38 5.77 17.26
CA LYS A 105 -3.00 5.85 17.74
C LYS A 105 -2.69 4.75 18.77
N ASP A 106 -3.64 4.45 19.66
CA ASP A 106 -3.46 3.45 20.71
C ASP A 106 -3.27 2.05 20.14
N LEU A 107 -4.08 1.66 19.15
CA LEU A 107 -3.92 0.37 18.49
C LEU A 107 -2.62 0.32 17.67
N LEU A 108 -2.25 1.42 16.99
CA LEU A 108 -0.98 1.51 16.27
C LEU A 108 0.23 1.32 17.20
N ILE A 109 0.23 1.96 18.38
CA ILE A 109 1.27 1.78 19.40
C ILE A 109 1.34 0.31 19.85
N LYS A 110 0.19 -0.33 20.10
CA LYS A 110 0.14 -1.77 20.46
C LYS A 110 0.72 -2.64 19.35
N LEU A 111 0.40 -2.35 18.10
CA LEU A 111 0.95 -3.07 16.94
C LEU A 111 2.47 -2.87 16.79
N PHE A 112 2.97 -1.67 17.02
CA PHE A 112 4.41 -1.37 16.96
C PHE A 112 5.16 -2.15 18.02
N LYS A 113 4.67 -2.12 19.27
CA LYS A 113 5.25 -2.90 20.38
C LYS A 113 5.25 -4.40 20.06
N ALA A 114 4.15 -4.94 19.55
CA ALA A 114 4.05 -6.36 19.20
C ALA A 114 5.01 -6.78 18.07
N LYS A 115 5.44 -5.85 17.22
CA LYS A 115 6.36 -6.08 16.10
C LYS A 115 7.80 -5.64 16.38
N ASN A 116 8.10 -5.17 17.59
CA ASN A 116 9.39 -4.52 17.94
C ASN A 116 9.76 -3.40 16.95
N TYR A 117 8.78 -2.59 16.55
CA TYR A 117 9.02 -1.50 15.60
C TYR A 117 9.58 -0.27 16.33
N GLU A 118 10.84 0.08 16.03
CA GLU A 118 11.61 1.06 16.81
C GLU A 118 11.23 2.53 16.52
N ALA A 119 10.67 2.81 15.34
CA ALA A 119 10.38 4.18 14.89
C ALA A 119 9.04 4.74 15.42
N ILE A 120 8.81 4.63 16.73
CA ILE A 120 7.60 5.13 17.40
C ILE A 120 7.51 6.66 17.39
N ASP A 121 8.66 7.34 17.39
CA ASP A 121 8.82 8.79 17.28
C ASP A 121 8.22 9.36 15.99
N LYS A 122 8.20 8.57 14.91
CA LYS A 122 7.65 8.95 13.60
C LYS A 122 6.15 8.71 13.47
N LEU A 123 5.53 8.01 14.42
CA LEU A 123 4.14 7.56 14.31
C LEU A 123 3.16 8.72 14.15
N ASP A 124 3.34 9.81 14.90
CA ASP A 124 2.45 10.97 14.82
C ASP A 124 2.47 11.64 13.44
N GLY A 125 3.65 11.71 12.83
CA GLY A 125 3.80 12.18 11.45
C GLY A 125 3.03 11.29 10.47
N TRP A 126 3.15 9.97 10.59
CA TRP A 126 2.43 9.03 9.71
C TRP A 126 0.92 9.03 9.91
N ILE A 127 0.44 9.25 11.14
CA ILE A 127 -0.99 9.42 11.41
C ILE A 127 -1.48 10.73 10.78
N LYS A 128 -0.70 11.81 10.87
CA LYS A 128 -1.03 13.08 10.25
C LYS A 128 -1.11 12.95 8.72
N ASP A 129 -0.09 12.36 8.08
CA ASP A 129 -0.07 12.12 6.63
C ASP A 129 -1.34 11.38 6.17
N HIS A 130 -1.73 10.34 6.91
CA HIS A 130 -2.90 9.53 6.59
C HIS A 130 -4.21 10.30 6.73
N LYS A 131 -4.35 11.12 7.79
CA LYS A 131 -5.52 12.00 7.95
C LYS A 131 -5.62 13.00 6.80
N GLU A 132 -4.52 13.64 6.43
CA GLU A 132 -4.49 14.60 5.33
C GLU A 132 -4.84 13.94 3.98
N PHE A 133 -4.37 12.70 3.75
CA PHE A 133 -4.76 11.94 2.57
C PHE A 133 -6.28 11.68 2.54
N LEU A 134 -6.84 11.21 3.66
CA LEU A 134 -8.27 10.91 3.77
C LEU A 134 -9.13 12.16 3.62
N GLU A 135 -8.78 13.28 4.23
CA GLU A 135 -9.51 14.56 4.08
C GLU A 135 -9.67 14.95 2.61
N LYS A 136 -8.64 14.72 1.80
CA LYS A 136 -8.62 15.09 0.38
C LYS A 136 -9.20 14.03 -0.55
N ASN A 137 -9.11 12.74 -0.19
CA ASN A 137 -9.31 11.63 -1.12
C ASN A 137 -10.24 10.52 -0.59
N LYS A 138 -11.00 10.74 0.49
CA LYS A 138 -11.88 9.73 1.10
C LYS A 138 -12.83 9.07 0.10
N ASN A 139 -13.35 9.83 -0.86
CA ASN A 139 -14.27 9.34 -1.90
C ASN A 139 -13.61 8.35 -2.89
N LEU A 140 -12.28 8.26 -2.91
CA LEU A 140 -11.55 7.29 -3.72
C LEU A 140 -11.33 5.96 -3.00
N VAL A 141 -11.51 5.92 -1.67
CA VAL A 141 -11.28 4.72 -0.87
C VAL A 141 -12.42 3.73 -1.07
N ASN A 142 -12.07 2.48 -1.42
CA ASN A 142 -13.06 1.44 -1.68
C ASN A 142 -13.39 0.62 -0.43
N PHE A 143 -12.41 0.44 0.46
CA PHE A 143 -12.59 -0.34 1.68
C PHE A 143 -11.81 0.25 2.84
N HIS A 144 -12.51 0.47 3.97
CA HIS A 144 -11.93 0.96 5.21
C HIS A 144 -11.80 -0.18 6.23
N ILE A 145 -10.56 -0.41 6.67
CA ILE A 145 -10.25 -1.26 7.82
C ILE A 145 -10.18 -0.35 9.04
N THR A 146 -11.03 -0.64 10.03
CA THR A 146 -11.08 0.05 11.32
C THR A 146 -10.81 -0.96 12.43
N GLU A 147 -10.76 -0.51 13.69
CA GLU A 147 -10.58 -1.43 14.82
C GLU A 147 -11.64 -2.52 14.88
N LYS A 148 -12.88 -2.21 14.49
CA LYS A 148 -14.02 -3.14 14.53
C LYS A 148 -13.82 -4.36 13.65
N ASN A 149 -13.11 -4.21 12.53
CA ASN A 149 -12.94 -5.26 11.52
C ASN A 149 -11.47 -5.65 11.32
N PHE A 150 -10.55 -5.09 12.11
CA PHE A 150 -9.11 -5.33 11.97
C PHE A 150 -8.74 -6.80 12.15
N LYS A 151 -9.43 -7.54 13.04
CA LYS A 151 -9.16 -8.96 13.26
C LYS A 151 -9.34 -9.78 11.98
N ASP A 152 -10.39 -9.48 11.22
CA ASP A 152 -10.79 -10.22 10.00
C ASP A 152 -10.30 -9.53 8.71
N ARG A 153 -9.44 -8.51 8.84
CA ARG A 153 -8.97 -7.65 7.74
C ARG A 153 -8.49 -8.40 6.49
N LEU A 154 -7.82 -9.55 6.64
CA LEU A 154 -7.30 -10.30 5.50
C LEU A 154 -8.43 -10.83 4.62
N GLN A 155 -9.40 -11.51 5.26
CA GLN A 155 -10.54 -12.09 4.59
C GLN A 155 -11.47 -11.00 4.04
N LEU A 156 -11.73 -9.96 4.83
CA LEU A 156 -12.58 -8.84 4.40
C LEU A 156 -11.96 -8.07 3.23
N SER A 157 -10.64 -7.83 3.21
CA SER A 157 -9.97 -7.22 2.07
C SER A 157 -10.12 -8.06 0.81
N PHE A 158 -10.05 -9.39 0.92
CA PHE A 158 -10.25 -10.30 -0.21
C PHE A 158 -11.68 -10.25 -0.72
N GLU A 159 -12.67 -10.37 0.16
CA GLU A 159 -14.10 -10.35 -0.19
C GLU A 159 -14.47 -9.03 -0.87
N LYS A 160 -14.06 -7.89 -0.31
CA LYS A 160 -14.36 -6.58 -0.86
C LYS A 160 -13.68 -6.34 -2.20
N LEU A 161 -12.45 -6.82 -2.38
CA LEU A 161 -11.77 -6.75 -3.67
C LEU A 161 -12.46 -7.65 -4.70
N GLN A 162 -12.86 -8.88 -4.34
CA GLN A 162 -13.57 -9.77 -5.24
C GLN A 162 -14.93 -9.22 -5.67
N GLU A 163 -15.71 -8.69 -4.72
CA GLU A 163 -16.97 -7.99 -4.99
C GLU A 163 -16.73 -6.90 -6.03
N TRP A 164 -15.75 -6.04 -5.80
CA TRP A 164 -15.42 -4.93 -6.70
C TRP A 164 -14.92 -5.36 -8.09
N ILE A 165 -14.16 -6.46 -8.19
CA ILE A 165 -13.68 -6.98 -9.49
C ILE A 165 -14.84 -7.52 -10.35
N ASN A 166 -15.89 -8.02 -9.71
CA ASN A 166 -17.03 -8.65 -10.37
C ASN A 166 -18.17 -7.66 -10.70
N ILE A 167 -18.00 -6.37 -10.39
CA ILE A 167 -18.85 -5.25 -10.83
C ILE A 167 -18.40 -4.76 -12.21
#